data_AF-A0A174PVD4-F1
#
_entry.id   AF-A0A174PVD4-F1
#
_cell.length_a   1.000
_cell.length_b   1.000
_cell.length_c   1.000
_cell.angle_alpha   90.00
_cell.angle_beta   90.00
_cell.angle_gamma   90.00
#
_symmetry.space_group_name_H-M   'P 1'
#
loop_
_entity.id
_entity.type
_entity.pdbx_description
1 polymer ?
#
loop_
_entity_poly.entity_id
_entity_poly.type
_entity_poly.pdbx_seq_one_letter_code
_entity_poly.pdbx_strand_id
1 'polypeptide(L)'
;MRKRAILVAGALVGVLLIGLIGTKVIENNKVENSLTNGVKSKNSRINNLIKEGLAKIEDNKFEEAIQIFDRVLQVDPNNKEAKELRQNAQNAVSLLDSNNSEEYKMIKESFTH
;
A
#
# COMPACT_ATOMS: atom_id res chain seq x y z
N MET A 1 57.17 -29.60 -4.38
CA MET A 1 58.15 -29.03 -5.33
C MET A 1 58.22 -30.00 -6.52
N ARG A 2 57.84 -29.72 -7.78
CA ARG A 2 58.05 -28.58 -8.67
C ARG A 2 57.00 -28.59 -9.81
N LYS A 3 56.44 -27.40 -10.08
CA LYS A 3 56.25 -26.76 -11.41
C LYS A 3 55.41 -27.54 -12.45
N ARG A 4 54.14 -27.16 -12.61
CA ARG A 4 53.65 -26.32 -13.73
C ARG A 4 53.87 -26.97 -15.10
N ALA A 5 52.96 -27.88 -15.48
CA ALA A 5 52.73 -28.24 -16.87
C ALA A 5 51.56 -27.40 -17.40
N ILE A 6 51.92 -26.23 -17.93
CA ILE A 6 51.05 -25.42 -18.81
C ILE A 6 51.38 -25.86 -20.23
N LEU A 7 50.43 -26.53 -20.88
CA LEU A 7 50.42 -26.77 -22.33
C LEU A 7 48.92 -26.88 -22.71
N VAL A 8 48.18 -25.78 -22.81
CA VAL A 8 48.10 -24.88 -23.97
C VAL A 8 48.08 -25.66 -25.29
N ALA A 9 46.97 -26.35 -25.53
CA ALA A 9 46.47 -26.68 -26.88
C ALA A 9 45.01 -27.12 -26.74
N GLY A 10 44.08 -26.17 -26.86
CA GLY A 10 42.63 -26.44 -26.77
C GLY A 10 41.79 -25.29 -26.23
N ALA A 11 42.40 -24.17 -25.84
CA ALA A 11 41.73 -23.01 -25.25
C ALA A 11 41.35 -21.92 -26.26
N LEU A 12 40.99 -22.26 -27.51
CA LEU A 12 40.54 -21.25 -28.50
C LEU A 12 39.15 -21.47 -29.11
N VAL A 13 38.49 -22.62 -28.90
CA VAL A 13 37.10 -22.79 -29.38
C VAL A 13 36.07 -22.68 -28.23
N GLY A 14 36.45 -22.96 -26.98
CA GLY A 14 35.54 -22.87 -25.83
C GLY A 14 35.47 -21.51 -25.14
N VAL A 15 36.39 -20.58 -25.43
CA VAL A 15 36.57 -19.33 -24.67
C VAL A 15 35.72 -18.16 -25.22
N LEU A 16 35.01 -18.34 -26.34
CA LEU A 16 34.09 -17.31 -26.87
C LEU A 16 32.65 -17.39 -26.34
N LEU A 17 32.28 -18.43 -25.58
CA LEU A 17 30.95 -18.51 -24.94
C LEU A 17 30.96 -18.26 -23.43
N ILE A 18 32.11 -18.35 -22.76
CA ILE A 18 32.21 -18.27 -21.30
C ILE A 18 32.51 -16.83 -20.82
N GLY A 19 32.79 -15.90 -21.75
CA GLY A 19 33.14 -14.50 -21.46
C GLY A 19 31.96 -13.52 -21.27
N LEU A 20 30.70 -13.95 -21.37
CA LEU A 20 29.52 -13.06 -21.18
C LEU A 20 28.67 -13.37 -19.94
N ILE A 21 28.90 -14.48 -19.25
CA ILE A 21 28.31 -14.70 -17.91
C ILE A 21 29.38 -14.37 -16.87
N GLY A 22 29.78 -13.11 -16.89
CA GLY A 22 30.60 -12.53 -15.84
C GLY A 22 29.91 -12.71 -14.49
N THR A 23 30.72 -13.10 -13.50
CA THR A 23 30.60 -12.60 -12.13
C THR A 23 29.25 -12.80 -11.42
N LYS A 24 29.20 -13.86 -10.61
CA LYS A 24 28.49 -14.02 -9.32
C LYS A 24 27.61 -15.27 -9.26
N VAL A 25 28.22 -16.45 -9.25
CA VAL A 25 27.75 -17.53 -8.37
C VAL A 25 28.54 -17.39 -7.06
N ILE A 26 28.29 -16.28 -6.37
CA ILE A 26 28.67 -16.06 -4.98
C ILE A 26 27.32 -15.93 -4.26
N GLU A 27 27.03 -16.93 -3.43
CA GLU A 27 25.96 -17.01 -2.45
C GLU A 27 25.20 -15.70 -2.20
N ASN A 28 24.00 -15.54 -2.77
CA ASN A 28 23.11 -14.42 -2.43
C ASN A 28 21.62 -14.79 -2.47
N ASN A 29 21.25 -16.04 -2.14
CA ASN A 29 19.85 -16.37 -1.85
C ASN A 29 19.51 -16.22 -0.35
N LYS A 30 20.03 -15.15 0.26
CA LYS A 30 19.58 -14.65 1.57
C LYS A 30 19.60 -13.13 1.62
N VAL A 31 19.04 -12.48 0.59
CA VAL A 31 18.75 -11.03 0.62
C VAL A 31 17.31 -10.74 0.17
N GLU A 32 16.35 -11.65 0.40
CA GLU A 32 14.91 -11.37 0.24
C GLU A 32 14.10 -11.40 1.55
N ASN A 33 14.73 -11.61 2.71
CA ASN A 33 13.98 -11.85 3.96
C ASN A 33 14.00 -10.72 5.00
N SER A 34 14.46 -9.52 4.64
CA SER A 34 14.47 -8.37 5.56
C SER A 34 13.67 -7.15 5.08
N LEU A 35 13.39 -7.03 3.78
CA LEU A 35 12.58 -5.94 3.21
C LEU A 35 11.10 -6.31 3.01
N THR A 36 10.80 -7.61 2.84
CA THR A 36 9.45 -8.10 2.53
C THR A 36 8.55 -8.18 3.77
N ASN A 37 9.10 -8.46 4.95
CA ASN A 37 8.34 -8.57 6.20
C ASN A 37 7.79 -7.21 6.67
N GLY A 38 8.58 -6.13 6.55
CA GLY A 38 8.15 -4.78 6.90
C GLY A 38 7.04 -4.25 5.98
N VAL A 39 7.17 -4.47 4.67
CA VAL A 39 6.15 -4.06 3.68
C VAL A 39 4.88 -4.88 3.81
N LYS A 40 4.96 -6.21 4.01
CA LYS A 40 3.78 -7.04 4.30
C LYS A 40 3.07 -6.63 5.58
N SER A 41 3.83 -6.34 6.65
CA SER A 41 3.24 -5.91 7.92
C SER A 41 2.58 -4.54 7.82
N LYS A 42 3.20 -3.58 7.11
CA LYS A 42 2.62 -2.26 6.87
C LYS A 42 1.31 -2.36 6.07
N ASN A 43 1.31 -3.17 5.01
CA ASN A 43 0.13 -3.40 4.18
C ASN A 43 -0.99 -4.11 4.97
N SER A 44 -0.65 -5.08 5.83
CA SER A 44 -1.65 -5.72 6.69
C SER A 44 -2.28 -4.75 7.68
N ARG A 45 -1.49 -3.85 8.28
CA ARG A 45 -2.02 -2.83 9.19
C ARG A 45 -2.94 -1.84 8.46
N ILE A 46 -2.53 -1.37 7.27
CA ILE A 46 -3.34 -0.51 6.41
C ILE A 46 -4.67 -1.20 6.09
N ASN A 47 -4.63 -2.44 5.62
CA ASN A 47 -5.84 -3.19 5.24
C ASN A 47 -6.81 -3.38 6.43
N ASN A 48 -6.28 -3.65 7.63
CA ASN A 48 -7.11 -3.79 8.83
C ASN A 48 -7.79 -2.48 9.22
N LEU A 49 -7.05 -1.36 9.15
CA LEU A 49 -7.62 -0.04 9.40
C LEU A 49 -8.68 0.32 8.35
N ILE A 50 -8.44 0.03 7.06
CA ILE A 50 -9.45 0.25 6.01
C ILE A 50 -10.75 -0.51 6.33
N LYS A 51 -10.65 -1.79 6.71
CA LYS A 51 -11.81 -2.59 7.11
C LYS A 51 -12.52 -2.04 8.33
N GLU A 52 -11.77 -1.60 9.35
CA GLU A 52 -12.32 -0.96 10.55
C GLU A 52 -13.11 0.31 10.16
N GLY A 53 -12.55 1.15 9.29
CA GLY A 53 -13.18 2.38 8.81
C GLY A 53 -14.46 2.10 8.02
N LEU A 54 -14.46 1.09 7.16
CA LEU A 54 -15.65 0.65 6.43
C LEU A 54 -16.74 0.14 7.37
N ALA A 55 -16.40 -0.65 8.40
CA ALA A 55 -17.37 -1.08 9.39
C ALA A 55 -18.00 0.10 10.15
N LYS A 56 -17.22 1.16 10.42
CA LYS A 56 -17.77 2.40 11.01
C LYS A 56 -18.72 3.13 10.06
N ILE A 57 -18.46 3.12 8.75
CA ILE A 57 -19.41 3.64 7.76
C ILE A 57 -20.72 2.84 7.79
N GLU A 58 -20.64 1.50 7.85
CA GLU A 58 -21.82 0.63 7.95
C GLU A 58 -22.64 0.91 9.22
N ASP A 59 -21.95 1.26 10.32
CA ASP A 59 -22.58 1.68 11.58
C ASP A 59 -23.09 3.14 11.57
N ASN A 60 -23.01 3.86 10.43
CA ASN A 60 -23.30 5.31 10.29
C ASN A 60 -22.43 6.24 11.17
N LYS A 61 -21.27 5.75 11.62
CA LYS A 61 -20.31 6.49 12.46
C LYS A 61 -19.23 7.13 11.59
N PHE A 62 -19.64 8.11 10.78
CA PHE A 62 -18.79 8.70 9.75
C PHE A 62 -17.58 9.44 10.33
N GLU A 63 -17.71 10.10 11.48
CA GLU A 63 -16.60 10.80 12.15
C GLU A 63 -15.54 9.82 12.65
N GLU A 64 -15.93 8.67 13.21
CA GLU A 64 -15.00 7.60 13.61
C GLU A 64 -14.30 7.01 12.38
N ALA A 65 -15.03 6.81 11.27
CA ALA A 65 -14.47 6.33 10.01
C ALA A 65 -13.39 7.29 9.46
N ILE A 66 -13.64 8.61 9.48
CA ILE A 66 -12.68 9.63 9.06
C ILE A 66 -11.39 9.53 9.88
N GLN A 67 -11.49 9.41 11.20
CA GLN A 67 -10.32 9.26 12.08
C GLN A 67 -9.52 7.99 11.77
N ILE A 68 -10.21 6.89 11.42
CA ILE A 68 -9.56 5.65 11.00
C ILE A 68 -8.80 5.83 9.68
N PHE A 69 -9.39 6.48 8.69
CA PHE A 69 -8.72 6.74 7.41
C PHE A 69 -7.57 7.73 7.56
N ASP A 70 -7.68 8.72 8.45
CA ASP A 70 -6.56 9.59 8.80
C ASP A 70 -5.39 8.81 9.39
N ARG A 71 -5.65 7.77 10.21
CA ARG A 71 -4.60 6.85 10.70
C ARG A 71 -3.95 6.07 9.55
N VAL A 72 -4.70 5.69 8.52
CA VAL A 72 -4.12 5.07 7.31
C VAL A 72 -3.21 6.06 6.59
N LEU A 73 -3.64 7.30 6.42
CA LEU A 73 -2.87 8.35 5.74
C LEU A 73 -1.63 8.81 6.52
N GLN A 74 -1.61 8.68 7.84
CA GLN A 74 -0.39 8.88 8.65
C GLN A 74 0.66 7.80 8.36
N VAL A 75 0.23 6.57 8.08
CA VAL A 75 1.12 5.44 7.77
C VAL A 75 1.53 5.46 6.29
N ASP A 76 0.60 5.76 5.40
CA ASP A 76 0.80 5.90 3.96
C ASP A 76 0.06 7.14 3.42
N PRO A 77 0.73 8.30 3.38
CA PRO A 77 0.15 9.55 2.89
C PRO A 77 -0.28 9.53 1.42
N ASN A 78 0.18 8.54 0.64
CA ASN A 78 -0.13 8.38 -0.77
C ASN A 78 -1.20 7.31 -1.02
N ASN A 79 -1.78 6.72 0.03
CA ASN A 79 -2.84 5.75 -0.10
C ASN A 79 -4.09 6.41 -0.71
N LYS A 80 -4.37 6.11 -1.99
CA LYS A 80 -5.49 6.70 -2.73
C LYS A 80 -6.84 6.26 -2.15
N GLU A 81 -6.96 4.97 -1.84
CA GLU A 81 -8.16 4.37 -1.28
C GLU A 81 -8.57 5.06 0.03
N ALA A 82 -7.63 5.30 0.95
CA ALA A 82 -7.91 6.00 2.19
C ALA A 82 -8.35 7.47 1.97
N LYS A 83 -7.80 8.17 0.97
CA LYS A 83 -8.24 9.54 0.64
C LYS A 83 -9.68 9.55 0.12
N GLU A 84 -9.99 8.62 -0.79
CA GLU A 84 -11.34 8.48 -1.36
C GLU A 84 -12.36 8.13 -0.28
N LEU A 85 -12.06 7.12 0.56
CA LEU A 85 -12.94 6.71 1.65
C LEU A 85 -13.17 7.81 2.68
N ARG A 86 -12.11 8.55 3.05
CA ARG A 86 -12.21 9.72 3.92
C ARG A 86 -13.09 10.81 3.32
N GLN A 87 -12.92 11.12 2.04
CA GLN A 87 -13.73 12.13 1.36
C GLN A 87 -15.21 11.71 1.31
N ASN A 88 -15.48 10.43 1.01
CA ASN A 88 -16.83 9.89 1.00
C ASN A 88 -17.49 10.00 2.37
N ALA A 89 -16.78 9.67 3.45
CA ALA A 89 -17.27 9.82 4.81
C ALA A 89 -17.53 11.29 5.17
N GLN A 90 -16.68 12.23 4.75
CA GLN A 90 -16.90 13.67 4.95
C GLN A 90 -18.12 14.20 4.21
N ASN A 91 -18.34 13.74 2.98
CA ASN A 91 -19.53 14.10 2.21
C ASN A 91 -20.79 13.59 2.92
N ALA A 92 -20.76 12.38 3.48
CA ALA A 92 -21.88 11.83 4.24
C ALA A 92 -22.22 12.69 5.48
N VAL A 93 -21.21 13.11 6.25
CA VAL A 93 -21.40 14.04 7.40
C VAL A 93 -22.06 15.34 6.93
N SER A 94 -21.52 15.96 5.87
CA SER A 94 -22.05 17.23 5.35
C SER A 94 -23.51 17.11 4.86
N LEU A 95 -23.88 15.98 4.25
CA LEU A 95 -25.26 15.72 3.82
C LEU A 95 -26.19 15.50 5.02
N LEU A 96 -25.73 14.82 6.07
CA LEU A 96 -26.50 14.64 7.30
C LEU A 96 -26.72 15.95 8.03
N ASP A 97 -25.69 16.79 8.13
CA ASP A 97 -25.79 18.12 8.72
C ASP A 97 -26.75 19.02 7.93
N SER A 98 -26.67 18.98 6.59
CA SER A 98 -27.56 19.75 5.71
C SER A 98 -29.02 19.28 5.82
N ASN A 99 -29.26 17.97 5.89
CA ASN A 99 -30.61 17.41 6.06
C ASN A 99 -31.19 17.63 7.46
N ASN A 100 -30.34 17.79 8.48
CA ASN A 100 -30.75 18.09 9.85
C ASN A 100 -30.77 19.59 10.17
N SER A 101 -30.26 20.43 9.26
CA SER A 101 -30.32 21.88 9.43
C SER A 101 -31.77 22.33 9.56
N GLU A 102 -32.02 23.19 10.57
CA GLU A 102 -33.35 23.79 10.77
C GLU A 102 -33.84 24.51 9.51
N GLU A 103 -32.91 25.04 8.71
CA GLU A 103 -33.16 25.62 7.39
C GLU A 103 -33.80 24.60 6.42
N TYR A 104 -33.26 23.39 6.28
CA TYR A 104 -33.84 22.36 5.41
C TYR A 104 -35.22 21.89 5.89
N LYS A 105 -35.44 21.78 7.21
CA LYS A 105 -36.74 21.45 7.80
C LYS A 105 -37.78 22.55 7.51
N MET A 106 -37.42 23.81 7.75
CA MET A 106 -38.27 24.97 7.48
C MET A 106 -38.65 25.08 6.00
N ILE A 107 -37.69 24.87 5.10
CA ILE A 107 -37.93 24.89 3.65
C ILE A 107 -38.94 23.80 3.28
N LYS A 108 -38.76 22.56 3.75
CA LYS A 108 -39.68 21.46 3.45
C LYS A 108 -41.09 21.70 3.99
N GLU A 109 -41.21 22.22 5.20
CA GLU A 109 -42.50 22.59 5.81
C GLU A 109 -43.20 23.72 5.04
N SER A 110 -42.44 24.71 4.55
CA SER A 110 -42.99 25.83 3.77
C SER A 110 -43.61 25.40 2.43
N PHE A 111 -43.19 24.26 1.88
CA PHE A 111 -43.70 23.70 0.63
C PHE A 111 -44.80 22.64 0.82
N THR A 112 -45.19 22.32 2.06
CA THR A 112 -46.18 21.27 2.37
C THR A 112 -47.55 21.82 2.80
N HIS A 113 -47.86 23.09 2.57
CA HIS A 113 -49.19 23.68 2.80
C HIS A 113 -49.76 24.30 1.52
#